data_AF-A0A818NWC3-F1
#
_entry.id   AF-A0A818NWC3-F1
#
_cell.length_a   1.000
_cell.length_b   1.000
_cell.length_c   1.000
_cell.angle_alpha   90.00
_cell.angle_beta   90.00
_cell.angle_gamma   90.00
#
_symmetry.space_group_name_H-M   'P 1'
#
loop_
_entity.id
_entity.type
_entity.pdbx_description
1 polymer ?
#
loop_
_entity_poly.entity_id
_entity_poly.type
_entity_poly.pdbx_seq_one_letter_code
_entity_poly.pdbx_strand_id
1 'polypeptide(L)'
;MASSSMEINMDTLYDDLMNLCSQDDTFYYKDVRLYSIKYRIFNYRLCSYATFQLRTAALNCRGTMFNISNPKNIQLVCLPQRKFFNYEEGFGQKQFHERGRFGDRMEKMDGTLISTFLHGRASKEVRLKSKQSLTSKQVIEAMQLLVGM
;
A
#
# COMPACT_ATOMS: atom_id res chain seq x y z
N MET A 1 20.76 -12.63 -15.36
CA MET A 1 19.36 -12.82 -15.75
C MET A 1 18.58 -11.80 -14.96
N ALA A 2 17.89 -10.87 -15.63
CA ALA A 2 17.04 -9.91 -14.94
C ALA A 2 16.00 -10.70 -14.14
N SER A 3 15.97 -10.49 -12.83
CA SER A 3 14.87 -10.91 -11.97
C SER A 3 13.65 -10.19 -12.53
N SER A 4 12.78 -10.92 -13.23
CA SER A 4 11.48 -10.40 -13.57
C SER A 4 10.85 -9.97 -12.25
N SER A 5 10.75 -8.67 -12.02
CA SER A 5 9.83 -8.17 -11.01
C SER A 5 8.49 -8.78 -11.39
N MET A 6 7.95 -9.68 -10.56
CA MET A 6 6.62 -10.24 -10.78
C MET A 6 5.68 -9.06 -11.00
N GLU A 7 5.27 -8.89 -12.25
CA GLU A 7 4.38 -7.82 -12.64
C GLU A 7 3.06 -8.07 -11.92
N ILE A 8 2.59 -7.07 -11.19
CA ILE A 8 1.42 -7.22 -10.33
C ILE A 8 0.20 -7.21 -11.25
N ASN A 9 -0.58 -8.27 -11.22
CA ASN A 9 -1.87 -8.26 -11.88
C ASN A 9 -2.88 -7.55 -10.98
N MET A 10 -3.39 -6.41 -11.44
CA MET A 10 -4.36 -5.60 -10.68
C MET A 10 -5.68 -6.32 -10.45
N ASP A 11 -6.03 -7.26 -11.33
CA ASP A 11 -7.25 -8.06 -11.22
C ASP A 11 -7.16 -9.10 -10.09
N THR A 12 -5.94 -9.55 -9.74
CA THR A 12 -5.70 -10.56 -8.69
C THR A 12 -5.13 -9.98 -7.41
N LEU A 13 -4.75 -8.69 -7.38
CA LEU A 13 -4.01 -8.07 -6.29
C LEU A 13 -4.68 -8.25 -4.91
N TYR A 14 -6.01 -8.20 -4.85
CA TYR A 14 -6.72 -8.42 -3.58
C TYR A 14 -6.49 -9.82 -3.04
N ASP A 15 -6.65 -10.84 -3.89
CA ASP A 15 -6.48 -12.24 -3.51
C ASP A 15 -5.03 -12.56 -3.19
N ASP A 16 -4.08 -11.99 -3.95
CA ASP A 16 -2.65 -12.12 -3.67
C ASP A 16 -2.28 -11.54 -2.30
N LEU A 17 -2.81 -10.38 -1.94
CA LEU A 17 -2.60 -9.76 -0.63
C LEU A 17 -3.29 -10.54 0.51
N MET A 18 -4.47 -11.10 0.26
CA MET A 18 -5.16 -11.97 1.22
C MET A 18 -4.37 -13.25 1.48
N ASN A 19 -3.87 -13.90 0.43
CA ASN A 19 -3.03 -15.08 0.53
C ASN A 19 -1.69 -14.76 1.20
N LEU A 20 -1.10 -13.59 0.92
CA LEU A 20 0.10 -13.14 1.63
C LEU A 20 -0.13 -13.08 3.15
N CYS A 21 -1.24 -12.47 3.58
CA CYS A 21 -1.58 -12.34 5.00
C CYS A 21 -1.97 -13.67 5.67
N SER A 22 -2.37 -14.70 4.91
CA SER A 22 -2.68 -16.02 5.47
C SER A 22 -1.44 -16.90 5.62
N GLN A 23 -0.37 -16.62 4.86
CA GLN A 23 0.85 -17.42 4.85
C GLN A 23 1.97 -16.86 5.74
N ASP A 24 1.92 -15.58 6.09
CA ASP A 24 3.01 -14.89 6.77
C ASP A 24 2.50 -13.74 7.67
N ASP A 25 2.55 -13.94 8.99
CA ASP A 25 2.06 -13.00 10.02
C ASP A 25 2.79 -11.65 10.05
N THR A 26 3.89 -11.53 9.29
CA THR A 26 4.57 -10.26 9.05
C THR A 26 3.65 -9.29 8.31
N PHE A 27 2.79 -9.81 7.43
CA PHE A 27 1.82 -9.06 6.67
C PHE A 27 0.45 -9.23 7.30
N TYR A 28 -0.33 -8.16 7.30
CA TYR A 28 -1.65 -8.16 7.90
C TYR A 28 -2.55 -7.17 7.18
N TYR A 29 -3.84 -7.25 7.49
CA TYR A 29 -4.78 -6.22 7.11
C TYR A 29 -5.56 -5.73 8.33
N LYS A 30 -6.08 -4.51 8.21
CA LYS A 30 -7.02 -3.94 9.17
C LYS A 30 -8.29 -3.54 8.43
N ASP A 31 -9.42 -4.01 8.95
CA ASP A 31 -10.72 -3.53 8.52
C ASP A 31 -11.04 -2.23 9.25
N VAL A 32 -11.46 -1.21 8.52
CA VAL A 32 -11.88 0.09 9.05
C VAL A 32 -13.23 0.47 8.45
N ARG A 33 -14.05 1.18 9.22
CA ARG A 33 -15.31 1.73 8.74
C ARG A 33 -15.22 3.24 8.66
N LEU A 34 -15.71 3.80 7.57
CA LEU A 34 -15.93 5.22 7.41
C LEU A 34 -17.39 5.40 6.95
N TYR A 35 -18.21 5.92 7.85
CA TYR A 35 -19.67 5.88 7.75
C TYR A 35 -20.18 4.44 7.50
N SER A 36 -20.98 4.22 6.45
CA SER A 36 -21.53 2.92 6.08
C SER A 36 -20.59 2.04 5.24
N ILE A 37 -19.41 2.53 4.86
CA ILE A 37 -18.49 1.83 3.97
C ILE A 37 -17.40 1.13 4.78
N LYS A 38 -17.23 -0.18 4.51
CA LYS A 38 -16.17 -1.01 5.09
C LYS A 38 -14.98 -1.06 4.13
N TYR A 39 -13.81 -0.69 4.63
CA TYR A 39 -12.55 -0.75 3.92
C TYR A 39 -11.61 -1.76 4.56
N ARG A 40 -10.70 -2.32 3.76
CA ARG A 40 -9.59 -3.15 4.20
C ARG A 40 -8.28 -2.52 3.76
N ILE A 41 -7.40 -2.25 4.72
CA ILE A 41 -6.07 -1.69 4.48
C ILE A 41 -5.03 -2.77 4.75
N PHE A 42 -4.23 -3.10 3.74
CA PHE A 42 -3.12 -4.06 3.84
C PHE A 42 -1.83 -3.37 4.28
N ASN A 43 -1.12 -3.97 5.22
CA ASN A 43 0.10 -3.42 5.81
C ASN A 43 1.04 -4.54 6.30
N TYR A 44 2.21 -4.17 6.80
CA TYR A 44 3.23 -5.09 7.29
C TYR A 44 3.88 -4.58 8.59
N ARG A 45 4.43 -5.51 9.37
CA ARG A 45 5.22 -5.26 10.59
C ARG A 45 6.69 -5.07 10.23
N LEU A 46 7.62 -5.55 11.04
CA LEU A 46 9.03 -5.60 10.65
C LEU A 46 9.22 -6.78 9.67
N CYS A 47 9.67 -6.50 8.46
CA CYS A 47 9.80 -7.48 7.39
C CYS A 47 11.19 -7.39 6.75
N SER A 48 11.80 -8.54 6.47
CA SER A 48 13.13 -8.59 5.87
C SER A 48 13.09 -8.25 4.37
N TYR A 49 14.20 -7.76 3.84
CA TYR A 49 14.36 -7.53 2.40
C TYR A 49 14.04 -8.81 1.59
N ALA A 50 14.64 -9.95 1.93
CA ALA A 50 14.36 -11.23 1.26
C ALA A 50 12.88 -11.60 1.28
N THR A 51 12.20 -11.44 2.43
CA THR A 51 10.77 -11.76 2.53
C THR A 51 9.95 -10.91 1.56
N PHE A 52 10.27 -9.62 1.40
CA PHE A 52 9.58 -8.78 0.43
C PHE A 52 9.78 -9.19 -1.03
N GLN A 53 10.95 -9.75 -1.37
CA GLN A 53 11.29 -10.11 -2.74
C GLN A 53 10.82 -11.53 -3.12
N LEU A 54 10.67 -12.42 -2.14
CA LEU A 54 10.24 -13.80 -2.35
C LEU A 54 8.72 -13.98 -2.41
N ARG A 55 7.95 -12.98 -1.98
CA ARG A 55 6.50 -13.08 -1.79
C ARG A 55 5.75 -12.21 -2.80
N THR A 56 4.81 -12.82 -3.53
CA THR A 56 3.90 -12.11 -4.44
C THR A 56 3.15 -11.01 -3.69
N ALA A 57 2.99 -9.85 -4.32
CA ALA A 57 2.30 -8.66 -3.80
C ALA A 57 2.86 -8.05 -2.49
N ALA A 58 3.90 -8.62 -1.87
CA ALA A 58 4.45 -8.11 -0.61
C ALA A 58 4.89 -6.65 -0.68
N LEU A 59 5.47 -6.22 -1.82
CA LEU A 59 5.83 -4.82 -2.03
C LEU A 59 4.60 -3.89 -2.04
N ASN A 60 3.41 -4.36 -2.42
CA ASN A 60 2.17 -3.56 -2.38
C ASN A 60 1.42 -3.70 -1.06
N CYS A 61 1.87 -4.52 -0.13
CA CYS A 61 1.28 -4.65 1.20
C CYS A 61 1.66 -3.45 2.10
N ARG A 62 1.66 -2.23 1.56
CA ARG A 62 2.12 -0.97 2.19
C ARG A 62 1.03 0.11 2.12
N GLY A 63 -0.11 -0.16 2.73
CA GLY A 63 -1.23 0.78 2.82
C GLY A 63 -2.19 0.74 1.63
N THR A 64 -2.12 -0.27 0.78
CA THR A 64 -3.10 -0.53 -0.28
C THR A 64 -4.47 -0.76 0.36
N MET A 65 -5.52 -0.16 -0.20
CA MET A 65 -6.84 -0.17 0.40
C MET A 65 -7.93 -0.55 -0.59
N PHE A 66 -8.83 -1.42 -0.14
CA PHE A 66 -9.99 -1.88 -0.89
C PHE A 66 -11.29 -1.52 -0.18
N ASN A 67 -12.34 -1.19 -0.94
CA ASN A 67 -13.71 -1.20 -0.46
C ASN A 67 -14.21 -2.64 -0.48
N ILE A 68 -14.53 -3.17 0.70
CA ILE A 68 -14.98 -4.55 0.90
C ILE A 68 -16.45 -4.62 1.33
N SER A 69 -17.21 -3.54 1.10
CA SER A 69 -18.62 -3.46 1.51
C SER A 69 -19.53 -4.40 0.72
N ASN A 70 -19.11 -4.82 -0.47
CA ASN A 70 -19.78 -5.86 -1.26
C ASN A 70 -18.79 -7.01 -1.50
N PRO A 71 -18.95 -8.17 -0.84
CA PRO A 71 -18.06 -9.32 -1.03
C PRO A 71 -17.99 -9.84 -2.46
N LYS A 72 -18.99 -9.55 -3.31
CA LYS A 72 -19.03 -9.91 -4.73
C LYS A 72 -18.39 -8.87 -5.65
N ASN A 73 -18.04 -7.70 -5.12
CA ASN A 73 -17.46 -6.59 -5.88
C ASN A 73 -16.50 -5.81 -4.99
N ILE A 74 -15.31 -6.38 -4.82
CA ILE A 74 -14.21 -5.76 -4.10
C ILE A 74 -13.55 -4.73 -5.03
N GLN A 75 -13.36 -3.51 -4.55
CA GLN A 75 -12.83 -2.42 -5.39
C GLN A 75 -11.55 -1.86 -4.79
N LEU A 76 -10.48 -1.80 -5.59
CA LEU A 76 -9.29 -1.05 -5.23
C LEU A 76 -9.65 0.44 -5.20
N VAL A 77 -9.45 1.08 -4.05
CA VAL A 77 -9.78 2.51 -3.87
C VAL A 77 -8.55 3.37 -3.59
N CYS A 78 -7.43 2.76 -3.19
CA CYS A 78 -6.16 3.47 -3.00
C CYS A 78 -4.98 2.52 -3.23
N LEU A 79 -4.03 2.97 -4.06
CA LEU A 79 -2.78 2.27 -4.36
C LEU A 79 -1.58 3.20 -4.10
N PRO A 80 -1.07 3.28 -2.86
CA PRO A 80 0.17 4.01 -2.57
C PRO A 80 1.37 3.36 -3.26
N GLN A 81 2.51 4.06 -3.24
CA GLN A 81 3.76 3.52 -3.80
C GLN A 81 4.14 2.20 -3.10
N ARG A 82 4.56 1.23 -3.92
CA ARG A 82 5.15 -0.03 -3.43
C ARG A 82 6.31 0.24 -2.48
N LYS A 83 6.58 -0.69 -1.55
CA LYS A 83 7.78 -0.67 -0.71
C LYS A 83 9.01 -0.56 -1.61
N PHE A 84 9.83 0.44 -1.33
CA PHE A 84 11.17 0.59 -1.86
C PHE A 84 12.16 0.57 -0.69
N PHE A 85 13.42 0.35 -0.99
CA PHE A 85 14.48 0.12 -0.01
C PHE A 85 15.57 1.17 -0.20
N ASN A 86 16.34 1.42 0.86
CA ASN A 86 17.54 2.23 0.74
C ASN A 86 18.57 1.48 -0.13
N TYR A 87 19.52 2.23 -0.70
CA TYR A 87 20.66 1.61 -1.37
C TYR A 87 21.40 0.69 -0.40
N GLU A 88 21.77 -0.50 -0.87
CA GLU A 88 22.45 -1.57 -0.10
C GLU A 88 21.65 -2.19 1.06
N GLU A 89 20.36 -1.88 1.23
CA GLU A 89 19.51 -2.61 2.17
C GLU A 89 19.33 -4.07 1.71
N GLY A 90 19.63 -5.04 2.58
CA GLY A 90 19.63 -6.47 2.22
C GLY A 90 20.94 -6.99 1.60
N PHE A 91 22.05 -6.25 1.75
CA PHE A 91 23.39 -6.68 1.33
C PHE A 91 23.71 -8.12 1.81
N GLY A 92 24.26 -8.94 0.90
CA GLY A 92 24.56 -10.36 1.14
C GLY A 92 23.42 -11.34 0.87
N GLN A 93 22.22 -10.88 0.52
CA GLN A 93 21.08 -11.74 0.17
C GLN A 93 21.03 -12.05 -1.34
N LYS A 94 20.48 -13.22 -1.71
CA LYS A 94 20.51 -13.78 -3.09
C LYS A 94 19.84 -12.90 -4.17
N GLN A 95 19.02 -11.92 -3.78
CA GLN A 95 18.35 -10.99 -4.69
C GLN A 95 18.86 -9.57 -4.44
N PHE A 96 20.15 -9.35 -4.72
CA PHE A 96 20.75 -8.03 -4.61
C PHE A 96 19.98 -6.99 -5.44
N HIS A 97 20.01 -5.72 -5.04
CA HIS A 97 19.55 -4.63 -5.90
C HIS A 97 20.15 -4.82 -7.29
N GLU A 98 19.30 -5.00 -8.31
CA GLU A 98 19.81 -5.07 -9.67
C GLU A 98 20.63 -3.81 -9.93
N ARG A 99 21.83 -3.98 -10.49
CA ARG A 99 22.67 -2.86 -10.91
C ARG A 99 21.95 -2.15 -12.07
N GLY A 100 21.06 -1.23 -11.71
CA GLY A 100 20.33 -0.37 -12.64
C GLY A 100 21.05 0.95 -12.84
N ARG A 101 20.52 1.76 -13.76
CA ARG A 101 20.87 3.17 -13.88
C ARG A 101 19.82 3.99 -13.16
N PHE A 102 20.23 5.06 -12.47
CA PHE A 102 19.28 6.03 -11.93
C PHE A 102 18.50 6.66 -13.09
N GLY A 103 17.18 6.47 -13.11
CA GLY A 103 16.30 7.09 -14.10
C GLY A 103 15.86 8.50 -13.71
N ASP A 104 15.62 8.72 -12.40
CA ASP A 104 15.19 10.00 -11.86
C ASP A 104 15.57 10.11 -10.38
N ARG A 105 15.46 11.32 -9.80
CA ARG A 105 15.65 11.61 -8.38
C ARG A 105 14.60 12.62 -7.91
N MET A 106 14.11 12.41 -6.70
CA MET A 106 13.16 13.32 -6.06
C MET A 106 13.69 13.71 -4.69
N GLU A 107 13.33 14.92 -4.23
CA GLU A 107 13.54 15.29 -2.83
C GLU A 107 12.70 14.37 -1.93
N LYS A 108 13.35 13.70 -0.98
CA LYS A 108 12.68 12.83 -0.03
C LYS A 108 12.19 13.66 1.17
N MET A 109 11.02 14.27 1.00
CA MET A 109 10.37 15.03 2.07
C MET A 109 10.19 14.19 3.34
N ASP A 110 10.48 14.79 4.49
CA ASP A 110 10.31 14.15 5.80
C ASP A 110 8.94 14.46 6.38
N GLY A 111 8.05 13.48 6.35
CA GLY A 111 6.67 13.65 6.77
C GLY A 111 5.88 12.34 6.74
N THR A 112 4.56 12.48 6.77
CA THR A 112 3.64 11.33 6.69
C THR A 112 3.11 11.16 5.28
N LEU A 113 3.19 9.95 4.74
CA LEU A 113 2.56 9.63 3.45
C LEU A 113 1.04 9.82 3.55
N ILE A 114 0.51 10.70 2.71
CA ILE A 114 -0.92 10.89 2.49
C ILE A 114 -1.26 10.38 1.08
N SER A 115 -2.35 9.63 0.96
CA SER A 115 -2.83 9.07 -0.30
C SER A 115 -4.30 9.37 -0.50
N THR A 116 -4.69 9.70 -1.72
CA THR A 116 -6.09 9.92 -2.11
C THR A 116 -6.83 8.60 -2.28
N PHE A 117 -8.14 8.62 -2.03
CA PHE A 117 -9.06 7.54 -2.36
C PHE A 117 -10.46 8.08 -2.65
N LEU A 118 -11.23 7.35 -3.44
CA LEU A 118 -12.63 7.70 -3.70
C LEU A 118 -13.53 7.07 -2.62
N HIS A 119 -14.28 7.92 -1.94
CA HIS A 119 -15.23 7.58 -0.88
C HIS A 119 -16.67 7.74 -1.36
N GLY A 120 -17.56 6.83 -0.97
CA GLY A 120 -18.96 6.85 -1.43
C GLY A 120 -19.23 5.86 -2.55
N ARG A 121 -20.48 5.38 -2.64
CA ARG A 121 -20.94 4.53 -3.74
C ARG A 121 -21.44 5.34 -4.94
N ALA A 122 -22.23 6.39 -4.68
CA ALA A 122 -22.89 7.18 -5.72
C ALA A 122 -22.18 8.53 -5.98
N SER A 123 -21.86 9.28 -4.93
CA SER A 123 -21.31 10.65 -5.05
C SER A 123 -19.79 10.75 -5.22
N LYS A 124 -19.04 9.65 -4.98
CA LYS A 124 -17.56 9.54 -5.09
C LYS A 124 -16.79 10.81 -4.66
N GLU A 125 -16.74 11.09 -3.37
CA GLU A 125 -15.94 12.15 -2.75
C GLU A 125 -14.45 11.77 -2.72
N VAL A 126 -13.55 12.70 -3.07
CA VAL A 126 -12.11 12.50 -2.85
C VAL A 126 -11.81 12.66 -1.37
N ARG A 127 -11.22 11.64 -0.77
CA ARG A 127 -10.75 11.65 0.62
C ARG A 127 -9.30 11.25 0.73
N LEU A 128 -8.71 11.54 1.88
CA LEU A 128 -7.30 11.29 2.17
C LEU A 128 -7.14 10.23 3.24
N LYS A 129 -6.06 9.47 3.14
CA LYS A 129 -5.62 8.52 4.17
C LYS A 129 -4.13 8.62 4.40
N SER A 130 -3.69 8.25 5.60
CA SER A 130 -2.28 7.98 5.87
C SER A 130 -1.92 6.56 5.42
N LYS A 131 -0.71 6.07 5.77
CA LYS A 131 -0.29 4.69 5.51
C LYS A 131 -1.32 3.66 6.00
N GLN A 132 -1.95 3.87 7.16
CA GLN A 132 -2.79 2.86 7.80
C GLN A 132 -4.06 3.40 8.49
N SER A 133 -4.37 4.69 8.36
CA SER A 133 -5.49 5.31 9.07
C SER A 133 -6.26 6.27 8.16
N LEU A 134 -7.58 6.33 8.38
CA LEU A 134 -8.50 7.29 7.77
C LEU A 134 -8.80 8.49 8.69
N THR A 135 -8.31 8.47 9.94
CA THR A 135 -8.70 9.41 10.99
C THR A 135 -7.52 9.87 11.87
N SER A 136 -6.28 9.64 11.44
CA SER A 136 -5.12 10.17 12.18
C SER A 136 -5.08 11.70 12.10
N LYS A 137 -4.38 12.34 13.04
CA LYS A 137 -4.19 13.80 13.06
C LYS A 137 -3.73 14.34 11.70
N GLN A 138 -2.75 13.70 11.08
CA GLN A 138 -2.23 14.07 9.76
C GLN A 138 -3.28 13.96 8.65
N VAL A 139 -4.21 13.01 8.76
CA VAL A 139 -5.30 12.88 7.78
C VAL A 139 -6.32 13.99 7.98
N ILE A 140 -6.64 14.34 9.22
CA ILE A 140 -7.57 15.43 9.53
C ILE A 140 -7.00 16.76 9.02
N GLU A 141 -5.73 17.05 9.33
CA GLU A 141 -5.03 18.25 8.86
C GLU A 141 -4.92 18.29 7.34
N ALA A 142 -4.58 17.16 6.69
CA ALA A 142 -4.51 17.10 5.24
C ALA A 142 -5.90 17.29 4.60
N MET A 143 -6.96 16.78 5.23
CA MET A 143 -8.33 16.99 4.76
C MET A 143 -8.74 18.46 4.89
N GLN A 144 -8.40 19.13 6.00
CA GLN A 144 -8.63 20.58 6.19
C GLN A 144 -7.96 21.39 5.06
N LEU A 145 -6.69 21.08 4.77
CA LEU A 145 -5.95 21.68 3.67
C LEU A 145 -6.64 21.44 2.31
N LEU A 146 -7.11 20.21 2.05
CA LEU A 146 -7.75 19.86 0.78
C LEU A 146 -9.08 20.58 0.57
N VAL A 147 -9.87 20.78 1.63
CA VAL A 147 -11.18 21.45 1.55
C VAL A 147 -11.09 22.97 1.74
N GLY A 148 -9.90 23.50 2.03
CA GLY A 148 -9.66 24.94 2.18
C GLY A 148 -10.19 25.54 3.48
N MET A 149 -10.18 24.77 4.58
CA MET A 149 -10.54 25.23 5.93
C MET A 149 -9.32 25.50 6.79
#